data_AF-A0A0H4TDP0-F1
#
_entry.id   AF-A0A0H4TDP0-F1
#
_cell.length_a   1.000
_cell.length_b   1.000
_cell.length_c   1.000
_cell.angle_alpha   90.00
_cell.angle_beta   90.00
_cell.angle_gamma   90.00
#
_symmetry.space_group_name_H-M   'P 1'
#
loop_
_entity.id
_entity.type
_entity.pdbx_description
1 polymer ?
#
loop_
_entity_poly.entity_id
_entity_poly.type
_entity_poly.pdbx_seq_one_letter_code
_entity_poly.pdbx_strand_id
1 'polypeptide(L)'
;MEIDPNTKVRDLTDDEVSRVRQFIDANYRVEGDLRREVAQNIKRKVEIGTYQGTRHRRGLPVHGQRTHTNARTRKGPRRAIAGKKKVTK
;
A
#
# COMPACT_ATOMS: atom_id res chain seq x y z
N MET A 1 -17.06 -11.48 -20.93
CA MET A 1 -15.80 -10.93 -21.48
C MET A 1 -15.12 -12.05 -22.23
N GLU A 2 -15.34 -12.13 -23.53
CA GLU A 2 -14.55 -13.00 -24.40
C GLU A 2 -13.52 -12.14 -25.09
N ILE A 3 -12.31 -12.14 -24.53
CA ILE A 3 -11.09 -11.58 -25.10
C ILE A 3 -10.03 -12.64 -24.83
N ASP A 4 -9.27 -13.05 -25.84
CA ASP A 4 -8.16 -13.99 -25.65
C ASP A 4 -7.08 -13.31 -24.77
N PRO A 5 -6.71 -13.88 -23.61
CA PRO A 5 -5.66 -13.34 -22.76
C PRO A 5 -4.28 -13.25 -23.43
N ASN A 6 -4.05 -13.99 -24.52
CA ASN A 6 -2.79 -13.97 -25.26
C ASN A 6 -2.69 -12.82 -26.27
N THR A 7 -3.81 -12.14 -26.57
CA THR A 7 -3.81 -10.97 -27.45
C THR A 7 -2.99 -9.85 -26.81
N LYS A 8 -2.07 -9.26 -27.57
CA LYS A 8 -1.26 -8.14 -27.06
C LYS A 8 -2.13 -6.91 -26.90
N VAL A 9 -1.82 -6.09 -25.89
CA VAL A 9 -2.57 -4.87 -25.57
C VAL A 9 -2.75 -3.92 -26.75
N ARG A 10 -1.74 -3.81 -27.63
CA ARG A 10 -1.78 -2.94 -28.82
C ARG A 10 -2.68 -3.46 -29.95
N ASP A 11 -2.97 -4.76 -29.93
CA ASP A 11 -3.74 -5.45 -30.97
C ASP A 11 -5.23 -5.55 -30.57
N LEU A 12 -5.62 -4.97 -29.42
CA LEU A 12 -7.01 -4.87 -28.97
C LEU A 12 -7.78 -3.84 -29.78
N THR A 13 -9.02 -4.16 -30.10
CA THR A 13 -9.97 -3.22 -30.69
C THR A 13 -10.48 -2.22 -29.65
N ASP A 14 -10.89 -1.03 -30.08
CA ASP A 14 -11.45 -0.01 -29.18
C ASP A 14 -12.70 -0.51 -28.43
N ASP A 15 -13.51 -1.38 -29.06
CA ASP A 15 -14.67 -2.01 -28.45
C ASP A 15 -14.28 -2.99 -27.34
N GLU A 16 -13.22 -3.77 -27.53
CA GLU A 16 -12.66 -4.64 -26.49
C GLU A 16 -12.15 -3.82 -25.31
N VAL A 17 -11.41 -2.74 -25.57
CA VAL A 17 -10.90 -1.84 -24.53
C VAL A 17 -12.05 -1.20 -23.74
N SER A 18 -13.10 -0.74 -24.44
CA SER A 18 -14.28 -0.16 -23.81
C SER A 18 -15.02 -1.17 -22.94
N ARG A 19 -15.22 -2.41 -23.42
CA ARG A 19 -15.81 -3.50 -22.64
C ARG A 19 -14.99 -3.81 -21.39
N VAL A 20 -13.65 -3.79 -21.51
CA VAL A 20 -12.74 -3.99 -20.36
C VAL A 20 -12.90 -2.91 -19.32
N ARG A 21 -12.88 -1.64 -19.75
CA ARG A 21 -13.05 -0.50 -18.85
C ARG A 21 -14.39 -0.55 -18.12
N GLN A 22 -15.49 -0.73 -18.85
CA GLN A 22 -16.83 -0.77 -18.26
C GLN A 22 -16.98 -1.88 -17.21
N PHE A 23 -16.43 -3.07 -17.47
CA PHE A 23 -16.47 -4.15 -16.51
C PHE A 23 -15.64 -3.85 -15.25
N ILE A 24 -14.45 -3.26 -15.41
CA ILE A 24 -13.60 -2.89 -14.27
C ILE A 24 -14.31 -1.84 -13.42
N ASP A 25 -14.82 -0.78 -14.04
CA ASP A 25 -15.48 0.32 -13.34
C ASP A 25 -16.76 -0.13 -12.61
N ALA A 26 -17.52 -1.08 -13.19
CA ALA A 26 -18.75 -1.58 -12.58
C ALA A 26 -18.52 -2.57 -11.43
N ASN A 27 -17.45 -3.38 -11.49
CA ASN A 27 -17.27 -4.50 -10.56
C ASN A 27 -16.17 -4.27 -9.52
N TYR A 28 -15.24 -3.33 -9.74
CA TYR A 28 -14.08 -3.16 -8.90
C TYR A 28 -13.81 -1.69 -8.55
N ARG A 29 -13.36 -1.47 -7.31
CA ARG A 29 -12.77 -0.20 -6.91
C ARG A 29 -11.28 -0.25 -7.18
N VAL A 30 -10.80 0.57 -8.10
CA VAL A 30 -9.39 0.60 -8.51
C VAL A 30 -8.79 1.99 -8.31
N GLU A 31 -7.45 2.04 -8.32
CA GLU A 31 -6.65 3.26 -8.28
C GLU A 31 -7.05 4.29 -7.22
N GLY A 32 -7.58 5.44 -7.65
CA GLY A 32 -7.79 6.61 -6.80
C GLY A 32 -8.79 6.34 -5.68
N ASP A 33 -9.89 5.69 -5.98
CA ASP A 33 -10.95 5.44 -5.00
C ASP A 33 -10.52 4.39 -3.98
N LEU A 34 -9.83 3.34 -4.42
CA LEU A 34 -9.25 2.35 -3.50
C LEU A 34 -8.18 3.00 -2.59
N ARG A 35 -7.32 3.86 -3.14
CA ARG A 35 -6.31 4.59 -2.33
C ARG A 35 -6.96 5.50 -1.30
N ARG A 36 -8.03 6.22 -1.66
CA ARG A 36 -8.80 7.07 -0.74
C ARG A 36 -9.46 6.25 0.36
N GLU A 37 -10.11 5.15 0.01
CA GLU A 37 -10.77 4.25 0.97
C GLU A 37 -9.76 3.68 1.98
N VAL A 38 -8.62 3.18 1.51
CA VAL A 38 -7.56 2.66 2.39
C VAL A 38 -6.99 3.76 3.30
N ALA A 39 -6.76 4.97 2.78
CA ALA A 39 -6.29 6.10 3.58
C ALA A 39 -7.31 6.50 4.66
N GLN A 40 -8.61 6.54 4.32
CA GLN A 40 -9.69 6.81 5.26
C GLN A 40 -9.78 5.72 6.33
N ASN A 41 -9.62 4.45 5.97
CA ASN A 41 -9.58 3.34 6.92
C ASN A 41 -8.43 3.47 7.93
N ILE A 42 -7.24 3.88 7.48
CA ILE A 42 -6.10 4.14 8.37
C ILE A 42 -6.39 5.36 9.25
N LYS A 43 -6.91 6.45 8.68
CA LYS A 43 -7.25 7.68 9.41
C LYS A 43 -8.27 7.40 10.52
N ARG A 44 -9.32 6.66 10.22
CA ARG A 44 -10.33 6.22 11.18
C ARG A 44 -9.72 5.45 12.37
N LYS A 45 -8.81 4.51 12.11
CA LYS A 45 -8.09 3.77 13.18
C LYS A 45 -7.27 4.70 14.07
N VAL A 46 -6.66 5.74 13.49
CA VAL A 46 -5.87 6.75 14.18
C VAL A 46 -6.76 7.66 15.03
N GLU A 47 -7.90 8.11 14.50
CA GLU A 47 -8.87 8.98 15.20
C GLU A 47 -9.52 8.27 16.40
N ILE A 48 -9.94 7.01 16.23
CA ILE A 48 -10.52 6.20 17.32
C ILE A 48 -9.48 5.86 18.41
N GLY A 49 -8.18 5.96 18.12
CA GLY A 49 -7.12 5.71 19.10
C GLY A 49 -6.80 4.24 19.35
N THR A 50 -7.19 3.34 18.43
CA THR A 50 -6.86 1.90 18.52
C THR A 50 -5.35 1.64 18.54
N TYR A 51 -4.91 0.47 19.04
CA TYR A 51 -3.48 0.09 19.02
C TYR A 51 -2.88 0.23 17.61
N GLN A 52 -3.55 -0.32 16.59
CA GLN A 52 -3.10 -0.18 15.20
C GLN A 52 -2.98 1.28 14.76
N GLY A 53 -3.94 2.13 15.13
CA GLY A 53 -3.89 3.57 14.88
C GLY A 53 -2.66 4.25 15.49
N THR A 54 -2.36 3.97 16.77
CA THR A 54 -1.16 4.52 17.42
C THR A 54 0.14 4.08 16.73
N ARG A 55 0.19 2.84 16.24
CA ARG A 55 1.33 2.29 15.49
C ARG A 55 1.46 2.93 14.10
N HIS A 56 0.34 3.14 13.40
CA HIS A 56 0.32 3.89 12.14
C HIS A 56 0.85 5.31 12.33
N ARG A 57 0.38 6.04 13.35
CA ARG A 57 0.80 7.40 13.70
C ARG A 57 2.31 7.47 14.02
N ARG A 58 2.84 6.49 14.75
CA ARG A 58 4.27 6.41 15.14
C ARG A 58 5.19 5.88 14.04
N GLY A 59 4.67 5.50 12.87
CA GLY A 59 5.50 4.90 11.80
C GLY A 59 6.10 3.56 12.20
N LEU A 60 5.37 2.73 12.95
CA LEU A 60 5.81 1.40 13.39
C LEU A 60 4.99 0.28 12.73
N PRO A 61 5.54 -0.95 12.64
CA PRO A 61 4.79 -2.12 12.20
C PRO A 61 3.54 -2.35 13.06
N VAL A 62 2.44 -2.75 12.41
CA VAL A 62 1.09 -2.80 13.01
C VAL A 62 0.61 -4.21 13.36
N HIS A 63 1.24 -5.28 12.84
CA HIS A 63 0.86 -6.68 13.08
C HIS A 63 1.73 -7.36 14.14
N GLY A 64 2.19 -6.61 15.14
CA GLY A 64 2.94 -7.18 16.28
C GLY A 64 4.39 -7.59 15.98
N GLN A 65 4.96 -7.20 14.83
CA GLN A 65 6.35 -7.52 14.52
C GLN A 65 7.33 -6.88 15.53
N ARG A 66 8.44 -7.57 15.81
CA ARG A 66 9.52 -7.09 16.68
C ARG A 66 10.12 -5.80 16.12
N THR A 67 10.12 -4.72 16.91
CA THR A 67 10.62 -3.40 16.47
C THR A 67 12.03 -3.06 16.96
N HIS A 68 12.64 -3.88 17.81
CA HIS A 68 13.98 -3.63 18.34
C HIS A 68 15.06 -3.61 17.24
N THR A 69 15.00 -4.56 16.30
CA THR A 69 16.03 -4.75 15.26
C THR A 69 15.52 -4.45 13.85
N ASN A 70 14.69 -5.35 13.29
CA ASN A 70 14.33 -5.39 11.87
C ASN A 70 12.91 -4.84 11.64
N ALA A 71 12.81 -3.54 11.38
CA ALA A 71 11.54 -2.87 11.07
C ALA A 71 11.71 -1.72 10.04
N ARG A 72 12.70 -1.84 9.15
CA ARG A 72 13.17 -0.72 8.30
C ARG A 72 12.20 -0.31 7.20
N THR A 73 11.44 -1.25 6.63
CA THR A 73 10.39 -0.93 5.65
C THR A 73 9.36 0.06 6.19
N ARG A 74 9.07 0.01 7.50
CA ARG A 74 8.11 0.92 8.15
C ARG A 74 8.76 2.09 8.89
N LYS A 75 9.91 1.88 9.54
CA LYS A 75 10.67 2.93 10.26
C LYS A 75 11.45 3.88 9.34
N GLY A 76 11.64 3.50 8.08
CA GLY A 76 12.53 4.18 7.16
C GLY A 76 14.02 3.86 7.37
N PRO A 77 14.91 4.57 6.63
CA PRO A 77 16.35 4.38 6.69
C PRO A 77 16.93 4.50 8.10
N ARG A 78 18.10 3.89 8.33
CA ARG A 78 18.80 3.99 9.62
C ARG A 78 19.25 5.44 9.86
N ARG A 79 18.56 6.14 10.76
CA ARG A 79 19.04 7.40 11.33
C ARG A 79 20.18 7.07 12.30
N ALA A 80 21.40 7.46 11.97
CA ALA A 80 22.52 7.40 12.91
C ALA A 80 22.29 8.44 14.00
N ILE A 81 22.54 8.06 15.25
CA ILE A 81 22.55 9.01 16.37
C ILE A 81 23.97 9.57 16.43
N ALA A 82 24.12 10.89 16.37
CA ALA A 82 25.42 11.55 16.54
C ALA A 82 26.06 11.05 17.85
N GLY A 83 27.31 10.58 17.78
CA GLY A 83 28.06 10.07 18.93
C GLY A 83 28.09 8.55 19.13
N LYS A 84 27.31 7.75 18.39
CA LYS A 84 27.52 6.29 18.37
C LYS A 84 28.51 5.91 17.28
N LYS A 85 29.78 5.67 17.66
CA LYS A 85 30.78 5.03 16.80
C LYS A 85 30.16 3.77 16.18
N LYS A 86 30.26 3.63 14.85
CA LYS A 86 30.02 2.34 14.21
C LYS A 86 31.03 1.36 14.81
N VAL A 87 30.55 0.31 15.45
CA VAL A 87 31.41 -0.84 15.75
C VAL A 87 31.71 -1.47 14.40
N THR A 88 32.87 -1.15 13.86
CA THR A 88 33.45 -1.85 12.71
C THR A 88 33.82 -3.25 13.20
N LYS A 89 33.33 -4.28 12.51
CA LYS A 89 33.84 -5.64 12.72
C LYS A 89 35.16 -5.78 11.98
#